data_AF-A0A7Z9G2F5-F1
#
_entry.id   AF-A0A7Z9G2F5-F1
#
_cell.length_a   1.000
_cell.length_b   1.000
_cell.length_c   1.000
_cell.angle_alpha   90.00
_cell.angle_beta   90.00
_cell.angle_gamma   90.00
#
_symmetry.space_group_name_H-M   'P 1'
#
loop_
_entity.id
_entity.type
_entity.pdbx_description
1 polymer ?
#
loop_
_entity_poly.entity_id
_entity_poly.type
_entity_poly.pdbx_seq_one_letter_code
_entity_poly.pdbx_strand_id
1 'polypeptide(L)'
;MDGNAKLVPPVVKVPSEEQSTQLQASEEQVAALKSQLSNPIPQVDTAQAEWETALPKWKVLVPQTFTAQAGTTLELLEDDSILASGKNPDKETYEITTSLTGTNLTAIRLEGLTHDSLPHKGAGRSGNGNVVLTEFEVEIAGANQPESWQPVAFTRAWADHEQEDGDFQIGNAIDGKLETGWATEGQKKRENRQAVFLAETLFGYAEGSKLRIRLKHQSQQAQHQFGRLRLAVTSSSAYTEKEIPLKLQDWYSLGPFPTEGLSQNHGPEGAPIDLQQAFPSGGKELKWAKETKYVDGQVHNLSIGDNTSLYLYRSIQSQSSRRVSLSLGSDDAIKVWLNQAQVMVNDVNRGVAADQDQAVLDLKPGENHLLMKVVNYGGVSGFYFSLERESPLVPTEVVEAAKLAATDRTEEQVEAIRDYYRNQVSDNEQLKKLRQDLETSEQKKNEIEQAIPTTLVMQERDTPRGSYVLYRGQYTQRRQQVEPGTPSALPAMEEDSSANRLGLARWLVNPGHPLTSRVTVNRFWQQLFGTGIVETSEDFGNQGQRPSHPELLDWLAMEFIESGWDVKRMMKLMLTSATYRQS
;
A
#
# COMPACT_ATOMS: atom_id res chain seq x y z
N MET A 1 -32.41 -10.80 -3.25
CA MET A 1 -31.41 -10.88 -2.17
C MET A 1 -30.54 -9.65 -2.33
N ASP A 2 -30.95 -8.63 -1.62
CA ASP A 2 -30.25 -7.38 -1.38
C ASP A 2 -28.89 -7.68 -0.74
N GLY A 3 -27.81 -7.34 -1.44
CA GLY A 3 -26.45 -7.48 -0.93
C GLY A 3 -26.38 -6.89 0.47
N ASN A 4 -26.15 -7.77 1.44
CA ASN A 4 -26.15 -7.48 2.87
C ASN A 4 -24.84 -6.76 3.24
N ALA A 5 -24.54 -5.67 2.52
CA ALA A 5 -23.47 -4.75 2.89
C ALA A 5 -23.91 -4.11 4.19
N LYS A 6 -23.19 -4.38 5.28
CA LYS A 6 -23.39 -3.69 6.55
C LYS A 6 -23.27 -2.19 6.28
N LEU A 7 -24.40 -1.48 6.25
CA LEU A 7 -24.40 -0.03 6.18
C LEU A 7 -23.71 0.47 7.44
N VAL A 8 -22.50 1.01 7.28
CA VAL A 8 -21.80 1.67 8.39
C VAL A 8 -22.69 2.82 8.84
N PRO A 9 -23.06 2.89 10.12
CA PRO A 9 -23.91 3.97 10.59
C PRO A 9 -23.22 5.31 10.34
N PRO A 10 -23.95 6.36 9.89
CA PRO A 10 -23.36 7.68 9.70
C PRO A 10 -22.86 8.20 11.05
N VAL A 11 -21.55 8.36 11.15
CA VAL A 11 -20.85 8.88 12.33
C VAL A 11 -20.03 10.10 11.94
N VAL A 12 -19.92 11.05 12.86
CA VAL A 12 -18.95 12.15 12.76
C VAL A 12 -17.97 12.07 13.92
N LYS A 13 -16.71 12.44 13.65
CA LYS A 13 -15.68 12.64 14.66
C LYS A 13 -15.99 13.95 15.40
N VAL A 14 -15.94 13.93 16.73
CA VAL A 14 -16.22 15.09 17.60
C VAL A 14 -14.99 15.39 18.46
N PRO A 15 -13.95 16.01 17.88
CA PRO A 15 -12.73 16.31 18.63
C PRO A 15 -13.00 17.38 19.70
N SER A 16 -12.29 17.26 20.83
CA SER A 16 -12.12 18.40 21.75
C SER A 16 -11.32 19.53 21.09
N GLU A 17 -11.32 20.73 21.69
CA GLU A 17 -10.47 21.82 21.23
C GLU A 17 -8.99 21.43 21.25
N GLU A 18 -8.54 20.75 22.31
CA GLU A 18 -7.17 20.24 22.44
C GLU A 18 -6.83 19.24 21.32
N GLN A 19 -7.69 18.25 21.07
CA GLN A 19 -7.48 17.28 19.98
C GLN A 19 -7.45 17.95 18.62
N SER A 20 -8.28 18.98 18.41
CA SER A 20 -8.31 19.74 17.14
C SER A 20 -6.99 20.48 16.92
N THR A 21 -6.47 21.15 17.95
CA THR A 21 -5.17 21.83 17.89
C THR A 21 -4.02 20.85 17.68
N GLN A 22 -4.02 19.72 18.38
CA GLN A 22 -2.98 18.68 18.24
C GLN A 22 -3.00 18.03 16.85
N LEU A 23 -4.20 17.77 16.30
CA LEU A 23 -4.38 17.23 14.97
C LEU A 23 -3.84 18.21 13.92
N GLN A 24 -4.26 19.48 13.99
CA GLN A 24 -3.77 20.53 13.08
C GLN A 24 -2.23 20.65 13.14
N ALA A 25 -1.64 20.71 14.33
CA ALA A 25 -0.19 20.79 14.48
C ALA A 25 0.53 19.57 13.90
N SER A 26 -0.04 18.37 14.05
CA SER A 26 0.51 17.15 13.47
C SER A 26 0.40 17.13 11.94
N GLU A 27 -0.71 17.63 11.39
CA GLU A 27 -0.91 17.78 9.95
C GLU A 27 0.06 18.78 9.32
N GLU A 28 0.26 19.93 9.96
CA GLU A 28 1.23 20.94 9.54
C GLU A 28 2.67 20.37 9.57
N GLN A 29 3.01 19.61 10.61
CA GLN A 29 4.31 18.96 10.73
C GLN A 29 4.53 17.89 9.64
N VAL A 30 3.53 17.03 9.39
CA VAL A 30 3.58 16.03 8.30
C VAL A 30 3.74 16.72 6.95
N ALA A 31 2.99 17.79 6.68
CA ALA A 31 3.11 18.56 5.45
C ALA A 31 4.49 19.21 5.30
N ALA A 32 5.04 19.79 6.36
CA ALA A 32 6.37 20.38 6.37
C ALA A 32 7.46 19.33 6.11
N LEU A 33 7.38 18.16 6.73
CA LEU A 33 8.34 17.06 6.54
C LEU A 33 8.27 16.48 5.12
N LYS A 34 7.06 16.30 4.57
CA LYS A 34 6.86 15.91 3.17
C LYS A 34 7.46 16.94 2.21
N SER A 35 7.29 18.23 2.48
CA SER A 35 7.92 19.29 1.70
C SER A 35 9.45 19.27 1.81
N GLN A 36 10.02 19.03 2.98
CA GLN A 36 11.48 18.89 3.13
C GLN A 36 12.03 17.68 2.38
N LEU A 37 11.29 16.56 2.38
CA LEU A 37 11.66 15.34 1.65
C LEU A 37 11.58 15.48 0.13
N SER A 38 10.80 16.43 -0.40
CA SER A 38 10.70 16.69 -1.85
C SER A 38 11.61 17.84 -2.34
N ASN A 39 11.96 18.77 -1.45
CA ASN A 39 12.84 19.91 -1.75
C ASN A 39 14.30 19.48 -2.00
N PRO A 40 15.12 20.34 -2.64
CA PRO A 40 16.55 20.10 -2.84
C PRO A 40 17.31 19.90 -1.52
N ILE A 41 18.14 18.87 -1.47
CA ILE A 41 19.06 18.57 -0.37
C ILE A 41 20.46 18.43 -1.00
N PRO A 42 21.32 19.47 -0.96
CA PRO A 42 22.48 19.57 -1.86
C PRO A 42 23.41 18.35 -1.90
N GLN A 43 23.70 17.74 -0.74
CA GLN A 43 24.56 16.56 -0.66
C GLN A 43 23.90 15.31 -1.26
N VAL A 44 22.60 15.14 -1.06
CA VAL A 44 21.81 14.04 -1.63
C VAL A 44 21.68 14.23 -3.13
N ASP A 45 21.35 15.44 -3.58
CA ASP A 45 21.13 15.73 -5.00
C ASP A 45 22.43 15.59 -5.81
N THR A 46 23.58 15.95 -5.22
CA THR A 46 24.89 15.71 -5.82
C THR A 46 25.16 14.21 -5.96
N ALA A 47 24.94 13.43 -4.90
CA ALA A 47 25.14 11.98 -4.93
C ALA A 47 24.14 11.27 -5.86
N GLN A 48 22.93 11.81 -6.01
CA GLN A 48 21.95 11.35 -6.99
C GLN A 48 22.47 11.56 -8.40
N ALA A 49 22.97 12.77 -8.74
CA ALA A 49 23.52 13.04 -10.07
C ALA A 49 24.69 12.11 -10.40
N GLU A 50 25.57 11.81 -9.44
CA GLU A 50 26.64 10.83 -9.61
C GLU A 50 26.09 9.42 -9.85
N TRP A 51 25.11 8.99 -9.06
CA TRP A 51 24.45 7.70 -9.24
C TRP A 51 23.76 7.57 -10.61
N GLU A 52 23.08 8.61 -11.07
CA GLU A 52 22.44 8.66 -12.41
C GLU A 52 23.47 8.41 -13.52
N THR A 53 24.69 8.97 -13.40
CA THR A 53 25.76 8.71 -14.39
C THR A 53 26.31 7.29 -14.35
N ALA A 54 26.22 6.63 -13.18
CA ALA A 54 26.65 5.26 -12.97
C ALA A 54 25.58 4.22 -13.36
N LEU A 55 24.36 4.66 -13.70
CA LEU A 55 23.29 3.75 -14.09
C LEU A 55 23.67 2.93 -15.33
N PRO A 56 23.31 1.64 -15.35
CA PRO A 56 23.58 0.79 -16.50
C PRO A 56 22.94 1.32 -17.77
N LYS A 57 23.77 1.48 -18.80
CA LYS A 57 23.28 1.85 -20.14
C LYS A 57 22.77 0.60 -20.84
N TRP A 58 21.47 0.56 -21.05
CA TRP A 58 20.79 -0.51 -21.79
C TRP A 58 20.63 -0.13 -23.26
N LYS A 59 20.99 -1.07 -24.13
CA LYS A 59 20.74 -1.04 -25.57
C LYS A 59 19.57 -1.95 -25.87
N VAL A 60 18.45 -1.37 -26.31
CA VAL A 60 17.27 -2.14 -26.75
C VAL A 60 17.67 -3.00 -27.96
N LEU A 61 17.26 -4.26 -27.92
CA LEU A 61 17.46 -5.21 -28.99
C LEU A 61 16.32 -5.07 -30.00
N VAL A 62 16.67 -4.88 -31.27
CA VAL A 62 15.68 -4.83 -32.36
C VAL A 62 15.43 -6.26 -32.85
N PRO A 63 14.21 -6.82 -32.68
CA PRO A 63 13.87 -8.13 -33.21
C PRO A 63 13.96 -8.16 -34.74
N GLN A 64 14.66 -9.15 -35.29
CA GLN A 64 14.77 -9.37 -36.74
C GLN A 64 13.82 -10.45 -37.23
N THR A 65 13.73 -11.55 -36.47
CA THR A 65 12.72 -12.58 -36.66
C THR A 65 12.11 -12.93 -35.32
N PHE A 66 10.83 -13.30 -35.32
CA PHE A 66 10.11 -13.69 -34.12
C PHE A 66 8.99 -14.64 -34.50
N THR A 67 8.86 -15.75 -33.76
CA THR A 67 7.87 -16.78 -34.02
C THR A 67 7.28 -17.28 -32.71
N ALA A 68 6.06 -17.82 -32.77
CA ALA A 68 5.43 -18.53 -31.67
C ALA A 68 5.08 -19.95 -32.11
N GLN A 69 5.35 -20.94 -31.26
CA GLN A 69 5.27 -22.35 -31.63
C GLN A 69 3.83 -22.91 -31.61
N ALA A 70 2.95 -22.37 -30.77
CA ALA A 70 1.61 -22.89 -30.52
C ALA A 70 0.47 -22.05 -31.14
N GLY A 71 0.82 -21.15 -32.06
CA GLY A 71 -0.12 -20.42 -32.92
C GLY A 71 -0.51 -19.03 -32.44
N THR A 72 0.16 -18.50 -31.41
CA THR A 72 0.09 -17.07 -31.07
C THR A 72 0.52 -16.21 -32.26
N THR A 73 -0.16 -15.09 -32.49
CA THR A 73 0.29 -14.06 -33.44
C THR A 73 1.23 -13.09 -32.73
N LEU A 74 2.36 -12.77 -33.33
CA LEU A 74 3.33 -11.80 -32.82
C LEU A 74 3.47 -10.64 -33.81
N GLU A 75 3.53 -9.42 -33.30
CA GLU A 75 3.66 -8.18 -34.07
C GLU A 75 4.77 -7.31 -33.47
N LEU A 76 5.66 -6.76 -34.30
CA LEU A 76 6.68 -5.80 -33.87
C LEU A 76 6.10 -4.38 -33.90
N LEU A 77 6.20 -3.66 -32.79
CA LEU A 77 5.76 -2.28 -32.64
C LEU A 77 6.89 -1.27 -32.89
N GLU A 78 6.55 0.01 -33.00
CA GLU A 78 7.49 1.11 -33.29
C GLU A 78 8.57 1.30 -32.20
N ASP A 79 8.32 0.83 -30.98
CA ASP A 79 9.24 0.93 -29.84
C ASP A 79 10.12 -0.31 -29.64
N ASP A 80 10.27 -1.12 -30.70
CA ASP A 80 11.01 -2.39 -30.74
C ASP A 80 10.46 -3.48 -29.79
N SER A 81 9.26 -3.30 -29.26
CA SER A 81 8.56 -4.32 -28.48
C SER A 81 7.73 -5.26 -29.37
N ILE A 82 7.53 -6.49 -28.92
CA ILE A 82 6.67 -7.47 -29.60
C ILE A 82 5.36 -7.58 -28.84
N LEU A 83 4.25 -7.37 -29.52
CA LEU A 83 2.89 -7.58 -29.03
C LEU A 83 2.36 -8.94 -29.48
N ALA A 84 1.89 -9.73 -28.53
CA ALA A 84 1.28 -11.03 -28.74
C ALA A 84 -0.25 -10.93 -28.74
N SER A 85 -0.88 -11.50 -29.76
CA SER A 85 -2.33 -11.46 -29.98
C SER A 85 -2.85 -12.77 -30.61
N GLY A 86 -4.12 -12.79 -31.02
CA GLY A 86 -4.74 -13.96 -31.63
C GLY A 86 -4.90 -15.12 -30.65
N LYS A 87 -4.57 -16.34 -31.07
CA LYS A 87 -4.70 -17.56 -30.25
C LYS A 87 -3.89 -17.43 -28.97
N ASN A 88 -4.49 -17.84 -27.84
CA ASN A 88 -3.85 -17.89 -26.53
C ASN A 88 -3.79 -19.35 -26.06
N PRO A 89 -2.77 -20.13 -26.48
CA PRO A 89 -2.65 -21.53 -26.10
C PRO A 89 -2.28 -21.70 -24.62
N ASP A 90 -2.56 -22.87 -24.06
CA ASP A 90 -2.28 -23.17 -22.65
C ASP A 90 -0.78 -23.10 -22.34
N LYS A 91 0.06 -23.51 -23.30
CA LYS A 91 1.52 -23.43 -23.28
C LYS A 91 2.05 -22.82 -24.57
N GLU A 92 3.16 -22.10 -24.48
CA GLU A 92 3.74 -21.40 -25.63
C GLU A 92 5.25 -21.24 -25.49
N THR A 93 5.93 -21.08 -26.63
CA THR A 93 7.32 -20.64 -26.68
C THR A 93 7.44 -19.54 -27.71
N TYR A 94 7.90 -18.36 -27.29
CA TYR A 94 8.33 -17.31 -28.21
C TYR A 94 9.80 -17.50 -28.52
N GLU A 95 10.15 -17.51 -29.81
CA GLU A 95 11.55 -17.51 -30.25
C GLU A 95 11.81 -16.25 -31.06
N ILE A 96 12.80 -15.48 -30.61
CA ILE A 96 13.15 -14.17 -31.16
C ILE A 96 14.62 -14.19 -31.55
N THR A 97 14.94 -13.82 -32.78
CA THR A 97 16.32 -13.60 -33.22
C THR A 97 16.57 -12.11 -33.41
N THR A 98 17.70 -11.63 -32.91
CA THR A 98 18.18 -10.26 -33.09
C THR A 98 19.66 -10.27 -33.49
N SER A 99 20.14 -9.16 -34.02
CA SER A 99 21.57 -8.94 -34.25
C SER A 99 22.04 -7.74 -33.45
N LEU A 100 23.26 -7.83 -32.92
CA LEU A 100 23.90 -6.71 -32.25
C LEU A 100 25.40 -6.67 -32.49
N THR A 101 25.93 -5.46 -32.43
CA THR A 101 27.36 -5.17 -32.37
C THR A 101 27.75 -4.85 -30.94
N GLY A 102 28.88 -5.42 -30.48
CA GLY A 102 29.43 -5.21 -29.15
C GLY A 102 30.08 -6.47 -28.57
N THR A 103 31.15 -6.30 -27.80
CA THR A 103 31.75 -7.32 -26.95
C THR A 103 31.47 -7.00 -25.48
N ASN A 104 31.84 -7.94 -24.60
CA ASN A 104 31.80 -7.75 -23.15
C ASN A 104 30.40 -7.42 -22.60
N LEU A 105 29.37 -8.02 -23.18
CA LEU A 105 28.02 -7.92 -22.67
C LEU A 105 27.89 -8.75 -21.39
N THR A 106 27.15 -8.20 -20.44
CA THR A 106 27.15 -8.66 -19.04
C THR A 106 25.79 -9.20 -18.65
N ALA A 107 24.72 -8.57 -19.12
CA ALA A 107 23.35 -8.95 -18.76
C ALA A 107 22.36 -8.69 -19.91
N ILE A 108 21.22 -9.38 -19.81
CA ILE A 108 20.05 -9.21 -20.68
C ILE A 108 18.86 -8.82 -19.80
N ARG A 109 18.11 -7.80 -20.22
CA ARG A 109 16.85 -7.39 -19.59
C ARG A 109 15.67 -7.85 -20.42
N LEU A 110 14.69 -8.43 -19.77
CA LEU A 110 13.36 -8.72 -20.29
C LEU A 110 12.36 -7.76 -19.63
N GLU A 111 11.52 -7.13 -20.43
CA GLU A 111 10.42 -6.30 -19.97
C GLU A 111 9.09 -6.92 -20.41
N GLY A 112 8.13 -7.03 -19.49
CA GLY A 112 6.72 -7.28 -19.78
C GLY A 112 5.96 -5.97 -19.71
N LEU A 113 5.53 -5.45 -20.86
CA LEU A 113 4.94 -4.12 -20.97
C LEU A 113 3.41 -4.18 -20.94
N THR A 114 2.80 -3.20 -20.31
CA THR A 114 1.36 -3.00 -20.37
C THR A 114 0.90 -2.60 -21.77
N HIS A 115 -0.34 -2.97 -22.11
CA HIS A 115 -0.96 -2.57 -23.36
C HIS A 115 -2.50 -2.60 -23.24
N ASP A 116 -3.19 -1.66 -23.88
CA ASP A 116 -4.65 -1.51 -23.78
C ASP A 116 -5.43 -2.72 -24.31
N SER A 117 -4.84 -3.49 -25.22
CA SER A 117 -5.45 -4.72 -25.76
C SER A 117 -5.32 -5.95 -24.85
N LEU A 118 -4.51 -5.87 -23.79
CA LEU A 118 -4.25 -6.99 -22.90
C LEU A 118 -5.23 -7.04 -21.73
N PRO A 119 -5.51 -8.23 -21.16
CA PRO A 119 -6.32 -8.37 -19.95
C PRO A 119 -5.91 -7.41 -18.84
N HIS A 120 -6.89 -6.70 -18.30
CA HIS A 120 -6.71 -5.69 -17.25
C HIS A 120 -5.70 -4.57 -17.59
N LYS A 121 -5.37 -4.38 -18.87
CA LYS A 121 -4.28 -3.51 -19.32
C LYS A 121 -2.93 -3.85 -18.69
N GLY A 122 -2.74 -5.10 -18.30
CA GLY A 122 -1.51 -5.62 -17.69
C GLY A 122 -0.49 -6.11 -18.70
N ALA A 123 0.55 -6.79 -18.22
CA ALA A 123 1.64 -7.33 -19.04
C ALA A 123 1.38 -8.74 -19.59
N GLY A 124 0.42 -9.50 -19.03
CA GLY A 124 0.13 -10.89 -19.39
C GLY A 124 -1.13 -11.09 -20.22
N ARG A 125 -1.25 -12.27 -20.84
CA ARG A 125 -2.40 -12.67 -21.69
C ARG A 125 -3.45 -13.52 -20.98
N SER A 126 -3.17 -14.00 -19.78
CA SER A 126 -4.12 -14.79 -18.99
C SER A 126 -5.32 -13.92 -18.57
N GLY A 127 -6.45 -14.55 -18.25
CA GLY A 127 -7.66 -13.81 -17.88
C GLY A 127 -7.51 -12.90 -16.65
N ASN A 128 -6.53 -13.17 -15.77
CA ASN A 128 -6.20 -12.36 -14.61
C ASN A 128 -4.98 -11.44 -14.85
N GLY A 129 -4.41 -11.42 -16.06
CA GLY A 129 -3.27 -10.60 -16.45
C GLY A 129 -1.91 -11.11 -15.98
N ASN A 130 -1.85 -12.25 -15.30
CA ASN A 130 -0.61 -12.84 -14.79
C ASN A 130 0.22 -13.54 -15.89
N VAL A 131 1.53 -13.62 -15.69
CA VAL A 131 2.48 -14.34 -16.55
C VAL A 131 3.21 -15.37 -15.71
N VAL A 132 3.54 -16.52 -16.30
CA VAL A 132 4.47 -17.50 -15.71
C VAL A 132 5.53 -17.85 -16.76
N LEU A 133 6.72 -17.27 -16.62
CA LEU A 133 7.87 -17.57 -17.46
C LEU A 133 8.61 -18.77 -16.87
N THR A 134 8.53 -19.92 -17.54
CA THR A 134 9.13 -21.16 -17.05
C THR A 134 10.60 -21.29 -17.46
N GLU A 135 11.01 -20.72 -18.59
CA GLU A 135 12.41 -20.73 -18.97
C GLU A 135 12.76 -19.55 -19.89
N PHE A 136 13.93 -18.96 -19.64
CA PHE A 136 14.56 -17.93 -20.46
C PHE A 136 15.89 -18.44 -21.01
N GLU A 137 15.89 -18.87 -22.28
CA GLU A 137 17.09 -19.40 -22.93
C GLU A 137 17.65 -18.41 -23.93
N VAL A 138 18.98 -18.28 -23.95
CA VAL A 138 19.67 -17.45 -24.94
C VAL A 138 20.82 -18.23 -25.56
N GLU A 139 20.89 -18.19 -26.88
CA GLU A 139 22.01 -18.68 -27.67
C GLU A 139 22.63 -17.50 -28.45
N ILE A 140 23.94 -17.56 -28.64
CA ILE A 140 24.71 -16.59 -29.42
C ILE A 140 25.50 -17.27 -30.53
N ALA A 141 25.56 -16.64 -31.70
CA ALA A 141 26.43 -17.01 -32.80
C ALA A 141 27.18 -15.78 -33.31
N GLY A 142 28.46 -15.93 -33.66
CA GLY A 142 29.25 -14.85 -34.26
C GLY A 142 28.78 -14.56 -35.69
N ALA A 143 28.86 -13.30 -36.14
CA ALA A 143 28.46 -12.90 -37.49
C ALA A 143 29.20 -13.70 -38.60
N ASN A 144 30.44 -14.10 -38.34
CA ASN A 144 31.26 -14.91 -39.25
C ASN A 144 30.94 -16.41 -39.22
N GLN A 145 30.22 -16.87 -38.20
CA GLN A 145 29.78 -18.25 -38.04
C GLN A 145 28.32 -18.29 -37.59
N PRO A 146 27.37 -17.78 -38.42
CA PRO A 146 26.00 -17.48 -37.98
C PRO A 146 25.15 -18.72 -37.65
N GLU A 147 25.65 -19.91 -37.95
CA GLU A 147 25.00 -21.21 -37.66
C GLU A 147 25.63 -21.92 -36.45
N SER A 148 26.73 -21.40 -35.88
CA SER A 148 27.42 -21.99 -34.74
C SER A 148 26.90 -21.39 -33.43
N TRP A 149 25.72 -21.85 -33.02
CA TRP A 149 25.05 -21.38 -31.80
C TRP A 149 25.70 -21.94 -30.54
N GLN A 150 25.98 -21.08 -29.58
CA GLN A 150 26.49 -21.41 -28.25
C GLN A 150 25.52 -20.88 -27.19
N PRO A 151 25.23 -21.63 -26.12
CA PRO A 151 24.38 -21.13 -25.05
C PRO A 151 25.06 -19.98 -24.31
N VAL A 152 24.27 -18.98 -23.92
CA VAL A 152 24.67 -17.96 -22.94
C VAL A 152 24.09 -18.42 -21.60
N ALA A 153 24.94 -19.00 -20.75
CA ALA A 153 24.55 -19.42 -19.41
C ALA A 153 24.32 -18.21 -18.50
N PHE A 154 23.35 -18.31 -17.59
CA PHE A 154 23.06 -17.28 -16.59
C PHE A 154 23.36 -17.81 -15.20
N THR A 155 24.05 -17.01 -14.38
CA THR A 155 24.34 -17.37 -12.98
C THR A 155 23.31 -16.86 -12.01
N ARG A 156 22.57 -15.82 -12.40
CA ARG A 156 21.64 -15.11 -11.54
C ARG A 156 20.60 -14.39 -12.39
N ALA A 157 19.40 -14.27 -11.83
CA ALA A 157 18.38 -13.36 -12.32
C ALA A 157 17.73 -12.64 -11.13
N TRP A 158 17.12 -11.49 -11.40
CA TRP A 158 16.35 -10.71 -10.43
C TRP A 158 15.21 -10.01 -11.18
N ALA A 159 14.05 -9.90 -10.56
CA ALA A 159 12.87 -9.24 -11.09
C ALA A 159 12.47 -8.04 -10.23
N ASP A 160 11.71 -7.11 -10.81
CA ASP A 160 11.10 -6.01 -10.07
C ASP A 160 9.96 -6.47 -9.14
N HIS A 161 9.35 -7.62 -9.44
CA HIS A 161 8.32 -8.25 -8.64
C HIS A 161 8.33 -9.77 -8.81
N GLU A 162 8.10 -10.49 -7.71
CA GLU A 162 7.90 -11.93 -7.69
C GLU A 162 6.60 -12.22 -6.92
N GLN A 163 5.75 -13.09 -7.47
CA GLN A 163 4.51 -13.46 -6.78
C GLN A 163 4.81 -14.16 -5.44
N GLU A 164 4.31 -13.60 -4.34
CA GLU A 164 4.51 -14.10 -2.98
C GLU A 164 3.82 -15.46 -2.73
N ASP A 165 2.68 -15.68 -3.39
CA ASP A 165 1.87 -16.89 -3.22
C ASP A 165 2.44 -18.07 -4.04
N GLY A 166 3.41 -18.79 -3.47
CA GLY A 166 4.01 -20.02 -4.03
C GLY A 166 5.50 -19.89 -4.37
N ASP A 167 6.06 -20.89 -5.07
CA ASP A 167 7.44 -20.86 -5.57
C ASP A 167 7.47 -20.28 -7.00
N PHE A 168 7.46 -18.95 -7.07
CA PHE A 168 7.42 -18.20 -8.33
C PHE A 168 8.60 -17.22 -8.49
N GLN A 169 9.76 -17.62 -7.96
CA GLN A 169 10.97 -16.80 -7.96
C GLN A 169 11.57 -16.68 -9.37
N ILE A 170 12.24 -15.56 -9.68
CA ILE A 170 12.86 -15.36 -11.00
C ILE A 170 13.96 -16.38 -11.32
N GLY A 171 14.62 -16.92 -10.29
CA GLY A 171 15.61 -17.99 -10.45
C GLY A 171 15.05 -19.23 -11.14
N ASN A 172 13.74 -19.48 -11.01
CA ASN A 172 13.06 -20.59 -11.65
C ASN A 172 12.97 -20.44 -13.17
N ALA A 173 13.19 -19.24 -13.73
CA ALA A 173 13.21 -19.03 -15.18
C ALA A 173 14.58 -19.37 -15.82
N ILE A 174 15.57 -19.78 -15.04
CA ILE A 174 16.91 -20.17 -15.51
C ILE A 174 17.42 -21.46 -14.85
N ASP A 175 16.53 -22.27 -14.27
CA ASP A 175 16.88 -23.48 -13.52
C ASP A 175 16.87 -24.75 -14.39
N GLY A 176 16.48 -24.64 -15.67
CA GLY A 176 16.39 -25.76 -16.61
C GLY A 176 15.12 -26.61 -16.46
N LYS A 177 14.13 -26.18 -15.66
CA LYS A 177 12.92 -26.94 -15.34
C LYS A 177 11.68 -26.23 -15.86
N LEU A 178 10.84 -26.95 -16.59
CA LEU A 178 9.65 -26.39 -17.22
C LEU A 178 8.41 -26.38 -16.31
N GLU A 179 8.49 -27.07 -15.17
CA GLU A 179 7.44 -27.15 -14.15
C GLU A 179 7.47 -26.01 -13.14
N THR A 180 8.61 -25.35 -12.98
CA THR A 180 8.82 -24.15 -12.18
C THR A 180 8.78 -22.92 -13.09
N GLY A 181 8.71 -21.72 -12.51
CA GLY A 181 8.81 -20.49 -13.29
C GLY A 181 8.62 -19.24 -12.46
N TRP A 182 8.93 -18.10 -13.06
CA TRP A 182 8.71 -16.78 -12.49
C TRP A 182 7.29 -16.29 -12.76
N ALA A 183 6.58 -15.81 -11.74
CA ALA A 183 5.27 -15.19 -11.92
C ALA A 183 5.23 -13.70 -11.53
N THR A 184 4.53 -12.91 -12.36
CA THR A 184 4.48 -11.44 -12.26
C THR A 184 3.33 -10.90 -11.40
N GLU A 185 2.47 -11.77 -10.91
CA GLU A 185 1.31 -11.46 -10.06
C GLU A 185 0.28 -10.48 -10.69
N GLY A 186 0.08 -10.56 -12.01
CA GLY A 186 -0.70 -9.55 -12.77
C GLY A 186 -2.11 -9.22 -12.24
N GLN A 187 -2.72 -10.08 -11.42
CA GLN A 187 -3.99 -9.81 -10.72
C GLN A 187 -3.90 -8.65 -9.71
N LYS A 188 -2.77 -8.52 -8.99
CA LYS A 188 -2.49 -7.44 -8.03
C LYS A 188 -1.63 -6.33 -8.68
N LYS A 189 -0.84 -6.71 -9.68
CA LYS A 189 0.31 -5.97 -10.20
C LYS A 189 0.12 -5.60 -11.69
N ARG A 190 -0.77 -4.65 -11.96
CA ARG A 190 -1.20 -4.24 -13.32
C ARG A 190 -0.35 -3.11 -13.91
N GLU A 191 0.95 -3.33 -13.96
CA GLU A 191 1.94 -2.34 -14.39
C GLU A 191 3.04 -3.05 -15.20
N ASN A 192 4.01 -2.29 -15.71
CA ASN A 192 5.15 -2.87 -16.41
C ASN A 192 5.94 -3.76 -15.44
N ARG A 193 6.55 -4.80 -15.99
CA ARG A 193 7.38 -5.77 -15.26
C ARG A 193 8.72 -5.90 -15.92
N GLN A 194 9.74 -6.25 -15.16
CA GLN A 194 11.06 -6.50 -15.72
C GLN A 194 11.84 -7.54 -14.93
N ALA A 195 12.69 -8.24 -15.65
CA ALA A 195 13.70 -9.12 -15.10
C ALA A 195 15.05 -8.89 -15.78
N VAL A 196 16.13 -9.03 -15.04
CA VAL A 196 17.49 -8.97 -15.56
C VAL A 196 18.17 -10.31 -15.31
N PHE A 197 18.84 -10.83 -16.34
CA PHE A 197 19.56 -12.09 -16.35
C PHE A 197 21.05 -11.82 -16.52
N LEU A 198 21.86 -12.18 -15.52
CA LEU A 198 23.31 -12.00 -15.49
C LEU A 198 24.02 -13.18 -16.14
N ALA A 199 24.75 -12.91 -17.22
CA ALA A 199 25.51 -13.94 -17.90
C ALA A 199 26.64 -14.46 -17.01
N GLU A 200 26.85 -15.78 -17.01
CA GLU A 200 27.97 -16.43 -16.33
C GLU A 200 29.32 -15.93 -16.84
N THR A 201 29.39 -15.76 -18.16
CA THR A 201 30.57 -15.25 -18.85
C THR A 201 30.19 -14.09 -19.75
N LEU A 202 31.09 -13.11 -19.87
CA LEU A 202 30.95 -12.03 -20.83
C LEU A 202 30.71 -12.59 -22.24
N PHE A 203 29.73 -12.03 -22.95
CA PHE A 203 29.36 -12.50 -24.29
C PHE A 203 29.37 -11.37 -25.32
N GLY A 204 29.19 -11.72 -26.60
CA GLY A 204 29.22 -10.78 -27.72
C GLY A 204 30.53 -10.80 -28.51
N TYR A 205 30.42 -10.53 -29.80
CA TYR A 205 31.53 -10.51 -30.76
C TYR A 205 31.68 -9.11 -31.38
N ALA A 206 32.94 -8.66 -31.52
CA ALA A 206 33.26 -7.32 -32.04
C ALA A 206 32.75 -7.12 -33.47
N GLU A 207 32.83 -8.18 -34.27
CA GLU A 207 32.39 -8.20 -35.68
C GLU A 207 30.87 -8.36 -35.85
N GLY A 208 30.14 -8.48 -34.74
CA GLY A 208 28.69 -8.67 -34.72
C GLY A 208 28.30 -10.06 -34.22
N SER A 209 27.13 -10.13 -33.59
CA SER A 209 26.55 -11.34 -33.01
C SER A 209 25.09 -11.47 -33.42
N LYS A 210 24.63 -12.70 -33.63
CA LYS A 210 23.21 -13.03 -33.60
C LYS A 210 22.87 -13.60 -32.23
N LEU A 211 21.76 -13.15 -31.64
CA LEU A 211 21.17 -13.75 -30.45
C LEU A 211 19.87 -14.43 -30.85
N ARG A 212 19.65 -15.63 -30.32
CA ARG A 212 18.37 -16.34 -30.36
C ARG A 212 17.88 -16.49 -28.93
N ILE A 213 16.73 -15.90 -28.64
CA ILE A 213 16.16 -15.78 -27.30
C ILE A 213 14.85 -16.53 -27.30
N ARG A 214 14.68 -17.49 -26.38
CA ARG A 214 13.44 -18.26 -26.23
C ARG A 214 12.82 -17.97 -24.87
N LEU A 215 11.56 -17.53 -24.89
CA LEU A 215 10.73 -17.37 -23.70
C LEU A 215 9.73 -18.52 -23.67
N LYS A 216 9.92 -19.46 -22.76
CA LYS A 216 9.04 -20.61 -22.60
C LYS A 216 8.01 -20.33 -21.51
N HIS A 217 6.75 -20.58 -21.83
CA HIS A 217 5.62 -20.50 -20.91
C HIS A 217 4.96 -21.88 -20.87
N GLN A 218 5.54 -22.78 -20.06
CA GLN A 218 5.19 -24.21 -20.04
C GLN A 218 4.44 -24.63 -18.77
N SER A 219 4.05 -23.65 -17.96
CA SER A 219 3.35 -23.82 -16.69
C SER A 219 2.07 -24.64 -16.85
N GLN A 220 1.63 -25.28 -15.77
CA GLN A 220 0.29 -25.89 -15.70
C GLN A 220 -0.81 -24.82 -15.67
N GLN A 221 -0.46 -23.57 -15.32
CA GLN A 221 -1.38 -22.44 -15.38
C GLN A 221 -1.57 -22.03 -16.85
N ALA A 222 -2.71 -22.43 -17.41
CA ALA A 222 -3.01 -22.22 -18.82
C ALA A 222 -2.93 -20.74 -19.20
N GLN A 223 -2.38 -20.42 -20.37
CA GLN A 223 -2.43 -19.08 -20.99
C GLN A 223 -1.63 -17.99 -20.26
N HIS A 224 -0.76 -18.35 -19.30
CA HIS A 224 0.06 -17.42 -18.53
C HIS A 224 1.33 -17.01 -19.28
N GLN A 225 1.15 -16.38 -20.43
CA GLN A 225 2.22 -15.91 -21.29
C GLN A 225 2.28 -14.39 -21.37
N PHE A 226 3.48 -13.85 -21.63
CA PHE A 226 3.66 -12.41 -21.86
C PHE A 226 2.77 -11.92 -23.01
N GLY A 227 2.15 -10.76 -22.81
CA GLY A 227 1.31 -10.10 -23.80
C GLY A 227 2.08 -9.10 -24.65
N ARG A 228 2.99 -8.34 -24.06
CA ARG A 228 3.91 -7.46 -24.79
C ARG A 228 5.27 -7.55 -24.12
N LEU A 229 6.31 -7.73 -24.91
CA LEU A 229 7.67 -7.90 -24.39
C LEU A 229 8.69 -7.01 -25.11
N ARG A 230 9.73 -6.60 -24.39
CA ARG A 230 10.90 -5.92 -24.95
C ARG A 230 12.18 -6.49 -24.35
N LEU A 231 13.25 -6.52 -25.14
CA LEU A 231 14.54 -7.08 -24.76
C LEU A 231 15.63 -6.01 -24.87
N ALA A 232 16.58 -6.01 -23.94
CA ALA A 232 17.73 -5.11 -23.98
C ALA A 232 18.99 -5.80 -23.45
N VAL A 233 20.17 -5.29 -23.81
CA VAL A 233 21.46 -5.76 -23.30
C VAL A 233 22.28 -4.62 -22.71
N THR A 234 23.27 -4.95 -21.88
CA THR A 234 24.22 -3.99 -21.37
C THR A 234 25.63 -4.60 -21.29
N SER A 235 26.64 -3.75 -21.36
CA SER A 235 28.05 -4.06 -21.06
C SER A 235 28.51 -3.42 -19.74
N SER A 236 27.56 -2.95 -18.91
CA SER A 236 27.88 -2.25 -17.68
C SER A 236 28.67 -3.14 -16.73
N SER A 237 29.80 -2.62 -16.25
CA SER A 237 30.62 -3.25 -15.23
C SER A 237 29.99 -3.20 -13.83
N ALA A 238 28.87 -2.49 -13.66
CA ALA A 238 27.99 -2.67 -12.51
C ALA A 238 27.56 -4.14 -12.36
N TYR A 239 27.56 -4.88 -13.47
CA TYR A 239 27.24 -6.30 -13.57
C TYR A 239 28.47 -7.18 -13.84
N THR A 240 29.71 -6.73 -13.59
CA THR A 240 30.94 -7.57 -13.72
C THR A 240 31.78 -7.63 -12.46
N GLU A 241 32.30 -8.83 -12.15
CA GLU A 241 33.28 -9.20 -11.10
C GLU A 241 33.00 -8.83 -9.63
N LYS A 242 32.13 -7.87 -9.32
CA LYS A 242 31.67 -7.59 -7.95
C LYS A 242 30.65 -8.61 -7.42
N GLU A 243 30.27 -9.61 -8.21
CA GLU A 243 29.12 -10.47 -7.99
C GLU A 243 29.41 -11.91 -7.53
N ILE A 244 30.63 -12.28 -7.09
CA ILE A 244 30.81 -13.61 -6.44
C ILE A 244 29.81 -13.73 -5.29
N PRO A 245 28.87 -14.70 -5.29
CA PRO A 245 27.83 -14.86 -4.26
C PRO A 245 28.42 -14.80 -2.85
N LEU A 246 27.70 -14.17 -1.92
CA LEU A 246 28.09 -14.29 -0.51
C LEU A 246 27.84 -15.73 -0.12
N LYS A 247 28.85 -16.37 0.45
CA LYS A 247 28.65 -17.71 1.00
C LYS A 247 28.22 -17.55 2.45
N LEU A 248 26.92 -17.70 2.68
CA LEU A 248 26.35 -17.75 4.01
C LEU A 248 26.62 -19.14 4.60
N GLN A 249 27.19 -19.18 5.80
CA GLN A 249 27.39 -20.43 6.52
C GLN A 249 26.12 -20.84 7.29
N ASP A 250 26.18 -22.02 7.88
CA ASP A 250 25.13 -22.58 8.72
C ASP A 250 24.74 -21.65 9.87
N TRP A 251 23.48 -21.74 10.29
CA TRP A 251 22.97 -21.06 11.48
C TRP A 251 23.43 -21.76 12.75
N TYR A 252 23.67 -20.95 13.80
CA TYR A 252 23.86 -21.41 15.16
C TYR A 252 22.98 -20.61 16.12
N SER A 253 22.53 -21.25 17.19
CA SER A 253 21.79 -20.60 18.28
C SER A 253 22.50 -20.79 19.62
N LEU A 254 22.36 -19.81 20.53
CA LEU A 254 22.85 -19.89 21.90
C LEU A 254 21.83 -19.26 22.85
N GLY A 255 21.33 -20.06 23.79
CA GLY A 255 20.29 -19.65 24.74
C GLY A 255 19.31 -20.81 25.02
N PRO A 256 18.14 -20.52 25.61
CA PRO A 256 17.72 -19.21 26.09
C PRO A 256 18.47 -18.73 27.34
N PHE A 257 18.70 -17.42 27.45
CA PHE A 257 19.19 -16.77 28.67
C PHE A 257 18.04 -16.03 29.35
N PRO A 258 17.82 -16.19 30.67
CA PRO A 258 16.96 -15.28 31.42
C PRO A 258 17.47 -13.84 31.27
N THR A 259 16.58 -12.90 30.94
CA THR A 259 16.94 -11.52 30.66
C THR A 259 15.93 -10.54 31.25
N GLU A 260 16.39 -9.39 31.71
CA GLU A 260 15.55 -8.23 32.11
C GLU A 260 15.22 -7.32 30.92
N GLY A 261 15.87 -7.54 29.76
CA GLY A 261 15.56 -6.84 28.51
C GLY A 261 16.71 -6.84 27.50
N LEU A 262 16.58 -6.02 26.46
CA LEU A 262 17.52 -6.01 25.34
C LEU A 262 18.93 -5.53 25.72
N SER A 263 19.05 -4.66 26.72
CA SER A 263 20.32 -4.06 27.16
C SER A 263 21.25 -4.99 27.94
N GLN A 264 20.74 -6.09 28.52
CA GLN A 264 21.53 -7.02 29.32
C GLN A 264 22.43 -7.89 28.42
N ASN A 265 23.74 -7.86 28.63
CA ASN A 265 24.65 -8.71 27.86
C ASN A 265 24.83 -10.09 28.51
N HIS A 266 25.02 -11.13 27.69
CA HIS A 266 25.23 -12.52 28.14
C HIS A 266 26.60 -13.10 27.75
N GLY A 267 27.46 -12.32 27.10
CA GLY A 267 28.83 -12.70 26.76
C GLY A 267 29.20 -12.60 25.27
N PRO A 268 28.43 -13.18 24.33
CA PRO A 268 28.85 -13.28 22.93
C PRO A 268 28.93 -11.94 22.18
N GLU A 269 28.40 -10.84 22.72
CA GLU A 269 28.28 -9.54 22.04
C GLU A 269 29.60 -8.78 21.89
N GLY A 270 30.59 -9.07 22.76
CA GLY A 270 31.80 -8.25 22.91
C GLY A 270 33.10 -8.92 22.48
N ALA A 271 33.05 -10.13 21.93
CA ALA A 271 34.23 -10.91 21.57
C ALA A 271 34.05 -11.65 20.23
N PRO A 272 35.14 -12.05 19.55
CA PRO A 272 35.04 -12.98 18.42
C PRO A 272 34.29 -14.25 18.82
N ILE A 273 33.38 -14.71 17.97
CA ILE A 273 32.54 -15.88 18.26
C ILE A 273 33.38 -17.15 18.19
N ASP A 274 33.49 -17.83 19.33
CA ASP A 274 34.00 -19.20 19.44
C ASP A 274 32.83 -20.17 19.65
N LEU A 275 32.57 -21.02 18.65
CA LEU A 275 31.50 -22.01 18.68
C LEU A 275 31.71 -23.11 19.73
N GLN A 276 32.91 -23.26 20.28
CA GLN A 276 33.22 -24.20 21.37
C GLN A 276 33.03 -23.59 22.77
N GLN A 277 32.85 -22.27 22.86
CA GLN A 277 32.71 -21.57 24.12
C GLN A 277 31.39 -21.95 24.81
N ALA A 278 31.46 -22.13 26.13
CA ALA A 278 30.31 -22.32 27.01
C ALA A 278 30.02 -21.06 27.82
N PHE A 279 28.74 -20.79 28.04
CA PHE A 279 28.25 -19.59 28.73
C PHE A 279 27.43 -19.97 29.96
N PRO A 280 27.78 -19.47 31.16
CA PRO A 280 27.02 -19.79 32.37
C PRO A 280 25.66 -19.07 32.39
N SER A 281 24.61 -19.80 32.71
CA SER A 281 23.25 -19.25 32.87
C SER A 281 22.42 -20.12 33.81
N GLY A 282 21.88 -19.55 34.90
CA GLY A 282 20.97 -20.25 35.81
C GLY A 282 21.53 -21.55 36.41
N GLY A 283 22.83 -21.62 36.68
CA GLY A 283 23.49 -22.82 37.20
C GLY A 283 23.78 -23.92 36.16
N LYS A 284 23.59 -23.63 34.87
CA LYS A 284 23.93 -24.50 33.73
C LYS A 284 24.96 -23.83 32.83
N GLU A 285 25.60 -24.63 31.98
CA GLU A 285 26.41 -24.14 30.86
C GLU A 285 25.62 -24.28 29.55
N LEU A 286 25.41 -23.17 28.86
CA LEU A 286 24.81 -23.11 27.53
C LEU A 286 25.93 -23.12 26.47
N LYS A 287 25.69 -23.79 25.35
CA LYS A 287 26.64 -23.91 24.24
C LYS A 287 25.94 -23.61 22.92
N TRP A 288 26.71 -23.23 21.92
CA TRP A 288 26.21 -23.04 20.56
C TRP A 288 25.65 -24.36 20.00
N ALA A 289 24.44 -24.31 19.47
CA ALA A 289 23.80 -25.41 18.75
C ALA A 289 23.75 -25.06 17.26
N LYS A 290 24.18 -25.98 16.40
CA LYS A 290 24.01 -25.84 14.95
C LYS A 290 22.55 -26.06 14.59
N GLU A 291 21.99 -25.18 13.77
CA GLU A 291 20.57 -25.15 13.43
C GLU A 291 20.39 -25.38 11.93
N THR A 292 19.75 -26.50 11.57
CA THR A 292 19.51 -26.88 10.17
C THR A 292 18.09 -26.58 9.70
N LYS A 293 17.23 -26.10 10.61
CA LYS A 293 15.80 -25.83 10.35
C LYS A 293 15.51 -24.39 9.92
N TYR A 294 16.45 -23.48 10.13
CA TYR A 294 16.27 -22.06 9.78
C TYR A 294 16.62 -21.85 8.32
N VAL A 295 15.67 -21.29 7.58
CA VAL A 295 15.73 -21.01 6.14
C VAL A 295 15.60 -19.50 5.94
N ASP A 296 16.56 -18.91 5.24
CA ASP A 296 16.55 -17.46 4.96
C ASP A 296 15.30 -17.09 4.13
N GLY A 297 14.76 -15.89 4.34
CA GLY A 297 13.51 -15.44 3.70
C GLY A 297 12.23 -16.04 4.29
N GLN A 298 12.31 -16.77 5.41
CA GLN A 298 11.15 -17.32 6.13
C GLN A 298 11.09 -16.83 7.58
N VAL A 299 9.87 -16.71 8.11
CA VAL A 299 9.63 -16.47 9.53
C VAL A 299 9.77 -17.78 10.32
N HIS A 300 10.59 -17.76 11.37
CA HIS A 300 10.85 -18.90 12.23
C HIS A 300 10.35 -18.64 13.64
N ASN A 301 9.60 -19.60 14.21
CA ASN A 301 9.21 -19.55 15.62
C ASN A 301 10.35 -20.02 16.52
N LEU A 302 10.58 -19.28 17.60
CA LEU A 302 11.54 -19.57 18.66
C LEU A 302 10.81 -20.05 19.92
N SER A 303 11.20 -21.22 20.44
CA SER A 303 10.63 -21.79 21.67
C SER A 303 11.53 -21.48 22.87
N ILE A 304 11.63 -20.20 23.24
CA ILE A 304 12.62 -19.71 24.23
C ILE A 304 12.03 -19.33 25.59
N GLY A 305 10.71 -19.14 25.68
CA GLY A 305 9.99 -18.81 26.92
C GLY A 305 10.06 -17.33 27.30
N ASP A 306 9.21 -16.92 28.22
CA ASP A 306 9.02 -15.51 28.60
C ASP A 306 10.25 -14.94 29.32
N ASN A 307 10.53 -13.65 29.11
CA ASN A 307 11.65 -12.92 29.71
C ASN A 307 12.99 -13.63 29.47
N THR A 308 13.18 -14.11 28.24
CA THR A 308 14.43 -14.72 27.81
C THR A 308 14.98 -14.09 26.55
N SER A 309 16.27 -14.30 26.30
CA SER A 309 16.91 -13.95 25.05
C SER A 309 17.57 -15.16 24.39
N LEU A 310 17.62 -15.14 23.06
CA LEU A 310 18.33 -16.10 22.24
C LEU A 310 19.28 -15.37 21.31
N TYR A 311 20.50 -15.87 21.21
CA TYR A 311 21.45 -15.43 20.21
C TYR A 311 21.35 -16.32 18.99
N LEU A 312 21.37 -15.71 17.82
CA LEU A 312 21.49 -16.35 16.51
C LEU A 312 22.77 -15.85 15.88
N TYR A 313 23.54 -16.78 15.31
CA TYR A 313 24.85 -16.49 14.74
C TYR A 313 25.02 -17.19 13.40
N ARG A 314 25.70 -16.50 12.48
CA ARG A 314 26.28 -17.10 11.28
C ARG A 314 27.44 -16.27 10.76
N SER A 315 28.29 -16.87 9.94
CA SER A 315 29.30 -16.13 9.19
C SER A 315 28.93 -15.96 7.71
N ILE A 316 29.41 -14.85 7.14
CA ILE A 316 29.17 -14.39 5.78
C ILE A 316 30.54 -14.24 5.11
N GLN A 317 30.85 -15.12 4.17
CA GLN A 317 32.06 -15.00 3.36
C GLN A 317 31.83 -13.99 2.23
N SER A 318 32.65 -12.95 2.19
CA SER A 318 32.69 -11.99 1.09
C SER A 318 34.06 -12.02 0.40
N GLN A 319 34.08 -11.95 -0.93
CA GLN A 319 35.33 -11.90 -1.70
C GLN A 319 35.89 -10.47 -1.84
N SER A 320 35.09 -9.46 -1.50
CA SER A 320 35.48 -8.05 -1.59
C SER A 320 34.77 -7.20 -0.55
N SER A 321 35.26 -5.98 -0.32
CA SER A 321 34.54 -5.03 0.52
C SER A 321 33.25 -4.60 -0.19
N ARG A 322 32.10 -4.68 0.49
CA ARG A 322 30.80 -4.29 -0.10
C ARG A 322 29.74 -4.02 0.98
N ARG A 323 28.79 -3.15 0.66
CA ARG A 323 27.56 -2.93 1.45
C ARG A 323 26.48 -3.90 0.99
N VAL A 324 25.70 -4.42 1.93
CA VAL A 324 24.54 -5.29 1.67
C VAL A 324 23.38 -4.89 2.57
N SER A 325 22.15 -5.01 2.07
CA SER A 325 20.96 -4.78 2.87
C SER A 325 20.63 -6.04 3.66
N LEU A 326 20.20 -5.86 4.90
CA LEU A 326 19.80 -6.89 5.81
C LEU A 326 18.36 -6.59 6.25
N SER A 327 17.45 -7.44 5.82
CA SER A 327 16.04 -7.41 6.19
C SER A 327 15.78 -8.38 7.35
N LEU A 328 15.04 -7.94 8.36
CA LEU A 328 14.88 -8.63 9.64
C LEU A 328 13.44 -8.55 10.16
N GLY A 329 13.13 -9.47 11.06
CA GLY A 329 11.92 -9.43 11.87
C GLY A 329 12.15 -10.12 13.20
N SER A 330 11.36 -9.75 14.21
CA SER A 330 11.54 -10.24 15.57
C SER A 330 10.24 -10.24 16.37
N ASP A 331 10.17 -11.18 17.30
CA ASP A 331 9.17 -11.27 18.36
C ASP A 331 9.91 -11.55 19.68
N ASP A 332 10.18 -10.57 20.52
CA ASP A 332 9.73 -9.18 20.48
C ASP A 332 10.83 -8.22 19.96
N ALA A 333 11.89 -8.06 20.74
CA ALA A 333 12.94 -7.07 20.50
C ALA A 333 14.19 -7.70 19.88
N ILE A 334 14.97 -6.92 19.13
CA ILE A 334 16.15 -7.40 18.40
C ILE A 334 17.35 -6.45 18.49
N LYS A 335 18.55 -7.03 18.56
CA LYS A 335 19.81 -6.32 18.49
C LYS A 335 20.80 -7.08 17.63
N VAL A 336 21.54 -6.38 16.78
CA VAL A 336 22.38 -7.00 15.75
C VAL A 336 23.78 -6.40 15.74
N TRP A 337 24.78 -7.26 15.56
CA TRP A 337 26.19 -6.91 15.44
C TRP A 337 26.80 -7.54 14.20
N LEU A 338 27.68 -6.79 13.55
CA LEU A 338 28.57 -7.27 12.50
C LEU A 338 30.01 -7.09 12.96
N ASN A 339 30.78 -8.17 13.02
CA ASN A 339 32.18 -8.14 13.46
C ASN A 339 32.35 -7.41 14.81
N GLN A 340 31.46 -7.70 15.78
CA GLN A 340 31.39 -7.08 17.12
C GLN A 340 30.91 -5.61 17.15
N ALA A 341 30.78 -4.94 16.00
CA ALA A 341 30.18 -3.61 15.93
C ALA A 341 28.66 -3.73 15.88
N GLN A 342 27.95 -3.01 16.76
CA GLN A 342 26.48 -2.96 16.72
C GLN A 342 26.03 -2.25 15.44
N VAL A 343 25.18 -2.91 14.65
CA VAL A 343 24.62 -2.35 13.41
C VAL A 343 23.15 -1.94 13.55
N MET A 344 22.41 -2.59 14.47
CA MET A 344 20.99 -2.31 14.68
C MET A 344 20.58 -2.63 16.12
N VAL A 345 19.61 -1.87 16.64
CA VAL A 345 18.91 -2.16 17.88
C VAL A 345 17.47 -1.68 17.74
N ASN A 346 16.52 -2.54 18.08
CA ASN A 346 15.11 -2.19 18.13
C ASN A 346 14.47 -2.86 19.35
N ASP A 347 14.10 -2.03 20.33
CA ASP A 347 13.49 -2.47 21.59
C ASP A 347 11.98 -2.21 21.54
N VAL A 348 11.23 -3.24 21.19
CA VAL A 348 9.80 -3.16 20.84
C VAL A 348 9.10 -4.43 21.30
N ASN A 349 7.80 -4.34 21.58
CA ASN A 349 6.93 -5.48 21.87
C ASN A 349 5.97 -5.69 20.69
N ARG A 350 6.13 -6.78 19.95
CA ARG A 350 5.39 -7.08 18.71
C ARG A 350 5.59 -8.54 18.29
N GLY A 351 4.66 -9.06 17.49
CA GLY A 351 4.86 -10.34 16.81
C GLY A 351 5.84 -10.25 15.62
N VAL A 352 6.42 -11.39 15.24
CA VAL A 352 7.36 -11.49 14.12
C VAL A 352 6.64 -11.44 12.78
N ALA A 353 7.17 -10.65 11.85
CA ALA A 353 6.81 -10.68 10.44
C ALA A 353 8.06 -10.49 9.58
N ALA A 354 7.96 -10.76 8.28
CA ALA A 354 9.03 -10.43 7.35
C ALA A 354 9.23 -8.91 7.25
N ASP A 355 10.48 -8.52 7.01
CA ASP A 355 10.88 -7.16 6.61
C ASP A 355 10.50 -6.01 7.57
N GLN A 356 10.27 -6.31 8.85
CA GLN A 356 9.92 -5.33 9.88
C GLN A 356 11.05 -4.37 10.21
N ASP A 357 12.31 -4.82 10.11
CA ASP A 357 13.48 -3.98 10.33
C ASP A 357 14.48 -4.12 9.17
N GLN A 358 15.24 -3.05 8.94
CA GLN A 358 16.28 -3.00 7.92
C GLN A 358 17.60 -2.51 8.52
N ALA A 359 18.70 -3.09 8.07
CA ALA A 359 20.06 -2.66 8.41
C ALA A 359 20.97 -2.75 7.19
N VAL A 360 22.05 -1.97 7.18
CA VAL A 360 23.10 -2.07 6.15
C VAL A 360 24.35 -2.68 6.77
N LEU A 361 24.89 -3.73 6.14
CA LEU A 361 26.11 -4.39 6.59
C LEU A 361 27.29 -3.98 5.70
N ASP A 362 28.33 -3.40 6.31
CA ASP A 362 29.63 -3.16 5.68
C ASP A 362 30.50 -4.41 5.75
N LEU A 363 30.40 -5.29 4.74
CA LEU A 363 31.21 -6.50 4.67
C LEU A 363 32.64 -6.19 4.22
N LYS A 364 33.61 -6.81 4.89
CA LYS A 364 35.03 -6.80 4.51
C LYS A 364 35.35 -8.04 3.64
N PRO A 365 36.42 -8.00 2.82
CA PRO A 365 36.94 -9.22 2.21
C PRO A 365 37.28 -10.26 3.28
N GLY A 366 36.91 -11.51 3.07
CA GLY A 366 37.06 -12.59 4.04
C GLY A 366 35.75 -12.95 4.73
N GLU A 367 35.88 -13.59 5.89
CA GLU A 367 34.77 -13.99 6.74
C GLU A 367 34.29 -12.79 7.57
N ASN A 368 32.97 -12.59 7.62
CA ASN A 368 32.31 -11.58 8.45
C ASN A 368 31.35 -12.29 9.41
N HIS A 369 31.29 -11.84 10.66
CA HIS A 369 30.53 -12.49 11.72
C HIS A 369 29.27 -11.70 12.04
N LEU A 370 28.11 -12.28 11.78
CA LEU A 370 26.81 -11.70 12.12
C LEU A 370 26.26 -12.34 13.39
N LEU A 371 25.97 -11.52 14.38
CA LEU A 371 25.34 -11.93 15.63
C LEU A 371 24.02 -11.17 15.79
N MET A 372 22.95 -11.88 16.14
CA MET A 372 21.64 -11.31 16.45
C MET A 372 21.24 -11.78 17.84
N LYS A 373 20.63 -10.89 18.63
CA LYS A 373 19.98 -11.20 19.91
C LYS A 373 18.50 -10.89 19.75
N VAL A 374 17.65 -11.89 19.96
CA VAL A 374 16.19 -11.72 20.03
C VAL A 374 15.77 -11.86 21.50
N VAL A 375 14.91 -10.97 21.98
CA VAL A 375 14.36 -10.99 23.34
C VAL A 375 12.86 -11.23 23.26
N ASN A 376 12.37 -12.21 24.03
CA ASN A 376 10.95 -12.47 24.23
C ASN A 376 10.51 -11.83 25.56
N TYR A 377 9.62 -10.84 25.52
CA TYR A 377 9.04 -10.25 26.73
C TYR A 377 7.87 -11.08 27.27
N GLY A 378 7.21 -11.86 26.41
CA GLY A 378 6.27 -12.88 26.84
C GLY A 378 5.44 -13.48 25.70
N GLY A 379 5.13 -14.77 25.80
CA GLY A 379 4.33 -15.49 24.80
C GLY A 379 5.19 -16.19 23.76
N VAL A 380 4.70 -16.19 22.51
CA VAL A 380 5.44 -16.74 21.37
C VAL A 380 6.61 -15.84 21.02
N SER A 381 7.61 -16.39 20.33
CA SER A 381 8.77 -15.64 19.89
C SER A 381 9.19 -16.15 18.51
N GLY A 382 9.99 -15.37 17.79
CA GLY A 382 10.35 -15.67 16.43
C GLY A 382 11.34 -14.68 15.83
N PHE A 383 11.89 -15.05 14.68
CA PHE A 383 12.75 -14.17 13.90
C PHE A 383 12.57 -14.38 12.40
N TYR A 384 12.92 -13.35 11.64
CA TYR A 384 13.06 -13.39 10.18
C TYR A 384 14.42 -12.83 9.81
N PHE A 385 15.01 -13.38 8.74
CA PHE A 385 16.29 -12.93 8.18
C PHE A 385 16.27 -13.08 6.67
N SER A 386 16.56 -12.00 5.95
CA SER A 386 16.92 -12.02 4.54
C SER A 386 18.09 -11.09 4.30
N LEU A 387 19.04 -11.52 3.47
CA LEU A 387 20.19 -10.70 3.10
C LEU A 387 20.05 -10.34 1.62
N GLU A 388 19.52 -9.15 1.37
CA GLU A 388 19.30 -8.67 0.02
C GLU A 388 20.53 -7.96 -0.52
N ARG A 389 20.98 -8.44 -1.68
CA ARG A 389 21.83 -7.64 -2.56
C ARG A 389 20.94 -6.69 -3.33
N GLU A 390 20.82 -5.48 -2.84
CA GLU A 390 20.39 -4.39 -3.71
C GLU A 390 21.61 -3.84 -4.45
N SER A 391 21.77 -4.23 -5.71
CA SER A 391 21.62 -3.16 -6.68
C SER A 391 20.15 -3.25 -7.04
N PRO A 392 19.28 -2.42 -6.44
CA PRO A 392 17.86 -2.57 -6.67
C PRO A 392 17.65 -2.37 -8.16
N LEU A 393 16.86 -3.26 -8.75
CA LEU A 393 16.60 -3.25 -10.17
C LEU A 393 15.91 -1.92 -10.49
N VAL A 394 16.71 -0.94 -10.92
CA VAL A 394 16.19 0.41 -11.13
C VAL A 394 15.06 0.32 -12.15
N PRO A 395 13.83 0.76 -11.81
CA PRO A 395 12.68 0.71 -12.69
C PRO A 395 13.06 1.22 -14.08
N THR A 396 12.62 0.53 -15.13
CA THR A 396 12.99 0.95 -16.49
C THR A 396 12.62 2.42 -16.72
N GLU A 397 11.47 2.88 -16.25
CA GLU A 397 11.11 4.30 -16.33
C GLU A 397 12.14 5.23 -15.69
N VAL A 398 12.72 4.86 -14.54
CA VAL A 398 13.74 5.66 -13.84
C VAL A 398 15.06 5.64 -14.63
N VAL A 399 15.47 4.48 -15.16
CA VAL A 399 16.69 4.38 -15.98
C VAL A 399 16.55 5.16 -17.28
N GLU A 400 15.45 5.01 -18.00
CA GLU A 400 15.23 5.73 -19.26
C GLU A 400 15.07 7.23 -19.03
N ALA A 401 14.36 7.66 -17.98
CA ALA A 401 14.27 9.07 -17.60
C ALA A 401 15.64 9.65 -17.24
N ALA A 402 16.49 8.91 -16.53
CA ALA A 402 17.84 9.35 -16.17
C ALA A 402 18.77 9.50 -17.38
N LYS A 403 18.49 8.82 -18.51
CA LYS A 403 19.25 9.02 -19.78
C LYS A 403 18.94 10.36 -20.45
N LEU A 404 17.75 10.93 -20.22
CA LEU A 404 17.38 12.23 -20.78
C LEU A 404 18.21 13.34 -20.12
N ALA A 405 18.52 14.38 -20.90
CA ALA A 405 19.09 15.60 -20.32
C ALA A 405 18.13 16.17 -19.29
N ALA A 406 18.64 16.78 -18.21
CA ALA A 406 17.80 17.29 -17.13
C ALA A 406 16.73 18.30 -17.61
N THR A 407 16.97 19.01 -18.71
CA THR A 407 16.04 19.96 -19.35
C THR A 407 14.90 19.29 -20.12
N ASP A 408 15.07 18.01 -20.46
CA ASP A 408 14.16 17.25 -21.33
C ASP A 408 13.26 16.31 -20.51
N ARG A 409 13.47 16.25 -19.18
CA ARG A 409 12.69 15.43 -18.26
C ARG A 409 11.37 16.11 -17.90
N THR A 410 10.29 15.34 -17.84
CA THR A 410 9.01 15.83 -17.27
C THR A 410 9.11 15.96 -15.76
N GLU A 411 8.17 16.67 -15.13
CA GLU A 411 8.11 16.77 -13.66
C GLU A 411 7.99 15.38 -13.03
N GLU A 412 7.14 14.51 -13.57
CA GLU A 412 6.96 13.14 -13.08
C GLU A 412 8.24 12.31 -13.19
N GLN A 413 9.03 12.51 -14.25
CA GLN A 413 10.32 11.84 -14.42
C GLN A 413 11.35 12.31 -13.40
N VAL A 414 11.40 13.62 -13.13
CA VAL A 414 12.27 14.19 -12.09
C VAL A 414 11.90 13.65 -10.72
N GLU A 415 10.60 13.60 -10.40
CA GLU A 415 10.10 13.05 -9.14
C GLU A 415 10.37 11.56 -9.01
N ALA A 416 10.11 10.76 -10.05
CA ALA A 416 10.38 9.33 -10.03
C ALA A 416 11.86 9.01 -9.78
N ILE A 417 12.77 9.74 -10.43
CA ILE A 417 14.22 9.56 -10.21
C ILE A 417 14.59 9.96 -8.78
N ARG A 418 14.15 11.14 -8.33
CA ARG A 418 14.42 11.68 -6.99
C ARG A 418 13.93 10.71 -5.92
N ASP A 419 12.68 10.30 -6.01
CA ASP A 419 12.03 9.50 -4.99
C ASP A 419 12.61 8.09 -4.97
N TYR A 420 12.90 7.50 -6.14
CA TYR A 420 13.60 6.22 -6.19
C TYR A 420 14.99 6.31 -5.55
N TYR A 421 15.81 7.29 -5.93
CA TYR A 421 17.15 7.43 -5.36
C TYR A 421 17.10 7.68 -3.86
N ARG A 422 16.28 8.63 -3.41
CA ARG A 422 16.17 8.97 -1.99
C ARG A 422 15.65 7.79 -1.18
N ASN A 423 14.67 7.04 -1.69
CA ASN A 423 14.03 5.97 -0.94
C ASN A 423 14.83 4.66 -0.95
N GLN A 424 15.38 4.27 -2.10
CA GLN A 424 15.93 2.94 -2.35
C GLN A 424 17.47 2.90 -2.47
N VAL A 425 18.13 4.06 -2.67
CA VAL A 425 19.58 4.09 -2.94
C VAL A 425 20.36 4.90 -1.90
N SER A 426 19.76 5.99 -1.40
CA SER A 426 20.46 6.94 -0.54
C SER A 426 20.48 6.50 0.93
N ASP A 427 21.69 6.31 1.45
CA ASP A 427 21.96 6.07 2.88
C ASP A 427 22.14 7.36 3.70
N ASN A 428 21.78 8.53 3.15
CA ASN A 428 22.05 9.81 3.78
C ASN A 428 21.31 9.98 5.14
N GLU A 429 22.06 10.33 6.19
CA GLU A 429 21.54 10.46 7.56
C GLU A 429 20.44 11.53 7.70
N GLN A 430 20.50 12.63 6.93
CA GLN A 430 19.45 13.64 6.94
C GLN A 430 18.14 13.08 6.39
N LEU A 431 18.18 12.28 5.31
CA LEU A 431 16.98 11.62 4.77
C LEU A 431 16.41 10.59 5.73
N LYS A 432 17.26 9.80 6.40
CA LYS A 432 16.82 8.83 7.41
C LYS A 432 16.10 9.54 8.56
N LYS A 433 16.68 10.64 9.06
CA LYS A 433 16.08 11.43 10.12
C LYS A 433 14.74 12.04 9.71
N LEU A 434 14.65 12.62 8.50
CA LEU A 434 13.40 13.18 7.97
C LEU A 434 12.31 12.11 7.83
N ARG A 435 12.66 10.90 7.36
CA ARG A 435 11.71 9.78 7.26
C ARG A 435 11.23 9.31 8.62
N GLN A 436 12.14 9.16 9.58
CA GLN A 436 11.81 8.79 10.96
C GLN A 436 10.89 9.84 11.61
N ASP A 437 11.18 11.13 11.41
CA ASP A 437 10.36 12.21 11.94
C ASP A 437 8.98 12.26 11.27
N LEU A 438 8.90 11.94 9.96
CA LEU A 438 7.65 11.85 9.23
C LEU A 438 6.79 10.70 9.76
N GLU A 439 7.37 9.51 9.88
CA GLU A 439 6.68 8.33 10.41
C GLU A 439 6.18 8.58 11.83
N THR A 440 7.02 9.14 12.71
CA THR A 440 6.63 9.50 14.08
C THR A 440 5.48 10.50 14.10
N SER A 441 5.49 11.48 13.19
CA SER A 441 4.43 12.49 13.09
C SER A 441 3.12 11.90 12.54
N GLU A 442 3.19 10.99 11.58
CA GLU A 442 2.03 10.27 11.04
C GLU A 442 1.43 9.31 12.08
N GLN A 443 2.27 8.60 12.85
CA GLN A 443 1.82 7.78 13.98
C GLN A 443 1.07 8.62 15.01
N LYS A 444 1.65 9.75 15.44
CA LYS A 444 1.01 10.66 16.37
C LYS A 444 -0.32 11.21 15.84
N LYS A 445 -0.37 11.58 14.55
CA LYS A 445 -1.61 12.00 13.88
C LYS A 445 -2.67 10.89 13.98
N ASN A 446 -2.30 9.66 13.64
CA ASN A 446 -3.21 8.51 13.67
C ASN A 446 -3.70 8.19 15.09
N GLU A 447 -2.84 8.26 16.11
CA GLU A 447 -3.21 8.08 17.51
C GLU A 447 -4.24 9.11 17.96
N ILE A 448 -4.02 10.39 17.65
CA ILE A 448 -4.98 11.47 17.94
C ILE A 448 -6.30 11.17 17.23
N GLU A 449 -6.25 10.83 15.94
CA GLU A 449 -7.43 10.55 15.14
C GLU A 449 -8.27 9.38 15.64
N GLN A 450 -7.63 8.33 16.17
CA GLN A 450 -8.29 7.16 16.75
C GLN A 450 -8.87 7.47 18.14
N ALA A 451 -8.26 8.40 18.88
CA ALA A 451 -8.75 8.84 20.18
C ALA A 451 -9.93 9.82 20.10
N ILE A 452 -10.24 10.38 18.91
CA ILE A 452 -11.39 11.27 18.74
C ILE A 452 -12.70 10.46 18.86
N PRO A 453 -13.60 10.81 19.81
CA PRO A 453 -14.86 10.11 19.94
C PRO A 453 -15.72 10.34 18.69
N THR A 454 -16.51 9.32 18.35
CA THR A 454 -17.49 9.41 17.27
C THR A 454 -18.90 9.47 17.84
N THR A 455 -19.78 10.23 17.17
CA THR A 455 -21.21 10.25 17.50
C THR A 455 -22.04 9.92 16.28
N LEU A 456 -23.18 9.29 16.50
CA LEU A 456 -24.17 9.00 15.46
C LEU A 456 -24.83 10.29 14.99
N VAL A 457 -24.93 10.48 13.68
CA VAL A 457 -25.64 11.60 13.08
C VAL A 457 -26.73 11.12 12.14
N MET A 458 -27.62 12.03 11.75
CA MET A 458 -28.47 11.79 10.58
C MET A 458 -27.89 12.56 9.41
N GLN A 459 -27.44 11.83 8.39
CA GLN A 459 -26.95 12.40 7.14
C GLN A 459 -27.90 12.02 6.00
N GLU A 460 -28.12 12.96 5.08
CA GLU A 460 -28.86 12.71 3.85
C GLU A 460 -28.02 11.81 2.92
N ARG A 461 -28.65 10.88 2.21
CA ARG A 461 -27.93 9.95 1.33
C ARG A 461 -27.61 10.65 0.01
N ASP A 462 -26.44 10.36 -0.57
CA ASP A 462 -26.09 10.81 -1.93
C ASP A 462 -27.13 10.40 -2.96
N THR A 463 -27.68 9.20 -2.80
CA THR A 463 -28.86 8.76 -3.53
C THR A 463 -30.05 8.60 -2.56
N PRO A 464 -31.02 9.54 -2.60
CA PRO A 464 -32.22 9.44 -1.81
C PRO A 464 -32.98 8.14 -2.07
N ARG A 465 -33.55 7.57 -1.01
CA ARG A 465 -34.44 6.42 -1.15
C ARG A 465 -35.79 6.91 -1.66
N GLY A 466 -36.20 6.46 -2.84
CA GLY A 466 -37.52 6.77 -3.38
C GLY A 466 -38.66 6.38 -2.44
N SER A 467 -39.66 7.26 -2.33
CA SER A 467 -40.91 7.03 -1.60
C SER A 467 -42.03 6.76 -2.59
N TYR A 468 -42.94 5.84 -2.28
CA TYR A 468 -43.97 5.39 -3.24
C TYR A 468 -45.34 5.32 -2.59
N VAL A 469 -46.38 5.65 -3.36
CA VAL A 469 -47.76 5.35 -2.96
C VAL A 469 -47.93 3.82 -2.90
N LEU A 470 -48.42 3.31 -1.79
CA LEU A 470 -48.61 1.87 -1.59
C LEU A 470 -50.04 1.46 -1.91
N TYR A 471 -50.21 0.35 -2.64
CA TYR A 471 -51.55 -0.20 -2.85
C TYR A 471 -52.11 -0.75 -1.53
N ARG A 472 -53.14 -0.08 -0.98
CA ARG A 472 -53.78 -0.44 0.30
C ARG A 472 -52.76 -0.59 1.45
N GLY A 473 -51.67 0.19 1.42
CA GLY A 473 -50.62 0.15 2.44
C GLY A 473 -49.64 -1.02 2.36
N GLN A 474 -49.72 -1.89 1.34
CA GLN A 474 -48.79 -3.03 1.21
C GLN A 474 -47.41 -2.58 0.70
N TYR A 475 -46.37 -2.76 1.52
CA TYR A 475 -45.01 -2.27 1.24
C TYR A 475 -44.32 -2.91 0.02
N THR A 476 -44.76 -4.09 -0.40
CA THR A 476 -44.30 -4.79 -1.60
C THR A 476 -45.00 -4.32 -2.88
N GLN A 477 -46.14 -3.63 -2.76
CA GLN A 477 -46.95 -3.17 -3.89
C GLN A 477 -46.82 -1.65 -4.07
N ARG A 478 -45.64 -1.24 -4.55
CA ARG A 478 -45.32 0.16 -4.85
C ARG A 478 -46.01 0.61 -6.14
N ARG A 479 -46.54 1.83 -6.14
CA ARG A 479 -47.13 2.49 -7.31
C ARG A 479 -46.26 3.69 -7.73
N GLN A 480 -46.88 4.84 -7.95
CA GLN A 480 -46.20 6.07 -8.33
C GLN A 480 -45.23 6.51 -7.22
N GLN A 481 -44.03 6.90 -7.63
CA GLN A 481 -43.07 7.57 -6.75
C GLN A 481 -43.61 8.95 -6.38
N VAL A 482 -43.40 9.35 -5.13
CA VAL A 482 -43.71 10.69 -4.64
C VAL A 482 -42.42 11.42 -4.34
N GLU A 483 -42.43 12.71 -4.64
CA GLU A 483 -41.33 13.62 -4.35
C GLU A 483 -41.64 14.44 -3.09
N PRO A 484 -40.62 14.96 -2.39
CA PRO A 484 -40.82 15.86 -1.26
C PRO A 484 -41.67 17.07 -1.64
N GLY A 485 -42.62 17.44 -0.78
CA GLY A 485 -43.52 18.57 -1.00
C GLY A 485 -44.40 18.84 0.20
N THR A 486 -45.18 19.92 0.15
CA THR A 486 -46.14 20.30 1.18
C THR A 486 -47.57 19.92 0.76
N PRO A 487 -48.50 19.69 1.71
CA PRO A 487 -49.90 19.43 1.36
C PRO A 487 -50.49 20.59 0.55
N SER A 488 -51.19 20.29 -0.55
CA SER A 488 -51.77 21.30 -1.45
C SER A 488 -52.85 22.19 -0.81
N ALA A 489 -53.39 21.77 0.34
CA ALA A 489 -54.32 22.57 1.13
C ALA A 489 -53.64 23.65 2.00
N LEU A 490 -52.31 23.64 2.08
CA LEU A 490 -51.49 24.60 2.82
C LEU A 490 -50.64 25.42 1.83
N PRO A 491 -50.05 26.56 2.27
CA PRO A 491 -49.17 27.34 1.42
C PRO A 491 -48.06 26.48 0.80
N ALA A 492 -47.77 26.70 -0.47
CA ALA A 492 -46.65 26.05 -1.12
C ALA A 492 -45.33 26.43 -0.43
N MET A 493 -44.35 25.53 -0.49
CA MET A 493 -42.97 25.86 -0.14
C MET A 493 -42.38 26.77 -1.24
N GLU A 494 -41.60 27.78 -0.86
CA GLU A 494 -40.96 28.70 -1.83
C GLU A 494 -39.99 27.94 -2.75
N GLU A 495 -39.88 28.35 -4.01
CA GLU A 495 -39.07 27.64 -5.03
C GLU A 495 -37.58 27.56 -4.66
N ASP A 496 -37.05 28.56 -3.95
CA ASP A 496 -35.65 28.62 -3.50
C ASP A 496 -35.38 27.81 -2.22
N SER A 497 -36.42 27.22 -1.60
CA SER A 497 -36.26 26.39 -0.41
C SER A 497 -35.83 24.98 -0.78
N SER A 498 -34.76 24.49 -0.14
CA SER A 498 -34.33 23.11 -0.30
C SER A 498 -35.42 22.15 0.20
N ALA A 499 -35.89 21.24 -0.65
CA ALA A 499 -36.94 20.26 -0.35
C ALA A 499 -36.46 19.11 0.57
N ASN A 500 -35.86 19.48 1.71
CA ASN A 500 -35.30 18.61 2.73
C ASN A 500 -35.87 18.97 4.11
N ARG A 501 -35.38 18.32 5.17
CA ARG A 501 -35.88 18.52 6.55
C ARG A 501 -35.71 19.95 7.04
N LEU A 502 -34.61 20.62 6.67
CA LEU A 502 -34.36 22.00 7.06
C LEU A 502 -35.34 22.95 6.37
N GLY A 503 -35.62 22.74 5.08
CA GLY A 503 -36.64 23.48 4.34
C GLY A 503 -38.03 23.32 4.94
N LEU A 504 -38.43 22.09 5.28
CA LEU A 504 -39.70 21.82 5.96
C LEU A 504 -39.81 22.54 7.31
N ALA A 505 -38.74 22.52 8.12
CA ALA A 505 -38.72 23.21 9.41
C ALA A 505 -38.90 24.72 9.25
N ARG A 506 -38.18 25.34 8.30
CA ARG A 506 -38.30 26.78 7.99
C ARG A 506 -39.70 27.13 7.48
N TRP A 507 -40.29 26.27 6.64
CA TRP A 507 -41.65 26.45 6.13
C TRP A 507 -42.71 26.39 7.24
N LEU A 508 -42.59 25.45 8.19
CA LEU A 508 -43.54 25.32 9.31
C LEU A 508 -43.58 26.56 10.20
N VAL A 509 -42.43 27.20 10.44
CA VAL A 509 -42.31 28.39 11.31
C VAL A 509 -42.34 29.71 10.55
N ASN A 510 -42.63 29.66 9.24
CA ASN A 510 -42.77 30.86 8.43
C ASN A 510 -43.93 31.73 8.99
N PRO A 511 -43.76 33.06 9.16
CA PRO A 511 -44.81 33.93 9.67
C PRO A 511 -46.13 33.88 8.88
N GLY A 512 -46.06 33.57 7.58
CA GLY A 512 -47.24 33.39 6.71
C GLY A 512 -47.93 32.03 6.83
N HIS A 513 -47.38 31.09 7.61
CA HIS A 513 -47.98 29.76 7.75
C HIS A 513 -49.24 29.81 8.66
N PRO A 514 -50.42 29.36 8.18
CA PRO A 514 -51.70 29.67 8.84
C PRO A 514 -51.95 28.91 10.15
N LEU A 515 -51.33 27.75 10.37
CA LEU A 515 -51.72 26.83 11.45
C LEU A 515 -50.73 26.76 12.62
N THR A 516 -49.43 26.69 12.35
CA THR A 516 -48.39 26.34 13.35
C THR A 516 -48.49 27.15 14.63
N SER A 517 -48.53 28.49 14.54
CA SER A 517 -48.61 29.36 15.71
C SER A 517 -49.95 29.20 16.43
N ARG A 518 -51.08 29.23 15.71
CA ARG A 518 -52.44 29.07 16.26
C ARG A 518 -52.63 27.75 17.01
N VAL A 519 -52.23 26.63 16.40
CA VAL A 519 -52.30 25.30 17.03
C VAL A 519 -51.42 25.26 18.28
N THR A 520 -50.21 25.81 18.21
CA THR A 520 -49.26 25.80 19.34
C THR A 520 -49.79 26.62 20.52
N VAL A 521 -50.24 27.86 20.30
CA VAL A 521 -50.79 28.69 21.38
C VAL A 521 -52.10 28.15 21.93
N ASN A 522 -52.93 27.50 21.10
CA ASN A 522 -54.13 26.81 21.56
C ASN A 522 -53.80 25.64 22.50
N ARG A 523 -52.74 24.87 22.20
CA ARG A 523 -52.25 23.81 23.08
C ARG A 523 -51.70 24.36 24.39
N PHE A 524 -50.96 25.47 24.35
CA PHE A 524 -50.51 26.15 25.57
C PHE A 524 -51.70 26.64 26.41
N TRP A 525 -52.69 27.25 25.76
CA TRP A 525 -53.91 27.68 26.41
C TRP A 525 -54.64 26.48 27.06
N GLN A 526 -54.83 25.39 26.32
CA GLN A 526 -55.45 24.18 26.85
C GLN A 526 -54.68 23.61 28.05
N GLN A 527 -53.35 23.60 28.02
CA GLN A 527 -52.53 23.13 29.15
C GLN A 527 -52.74 23.97 30.42
N LEU A 528 -52.97 25.27 30.27
CA LEU A 528 -53.14 26.18 31.40
C LEU A 528 -54.58 26.26 31.90
N PHE A 529 -55.56 26.23 30.99
CA PHE A 529 -56.98 26.49 31.27
C PHE A 529 -57.87 25.25 31.15
N GLY A 530 -57.31 24.08 30.84
CA GLY A 530 -58.02 22.79 30.69
C GLY A 530 -58.68 22.60 29.32
N THR A 531 -59.33 23.64 28.78
CA THR A 531 -59.97 23.63 27.46
C THR A 531 -59.31 24.65 26.54
N GLY A 532 -58.96 24.23 25.32
CA GLY A 532 -58.40 25.11 24.30
C GLY A 532 -59.41 26.18 23.83
N ILE A 533 -58.93 27.27 23.26
CA ILE A 533 -59.78 28.26 22.57
C ILE A 533 -60.54 27.57 21.43
N VAL A 534 -59.88 26.66 20.73
CA VAL A 534 -60.45 25.58 19.93
C VAL A 534 -60.45 24.32 20.80
N GLU A 535 -61.62 23.81 21.13
CA GLU A 535 -61.77 22.64 22.01
C GLU A 535 -61.16 21.36 21.40
N THR A 536 -61.30 21.19 20.08
CA THR A 536 -60.74 20.09 19.31
C THR A 536 -59.29 20.37 18.92
N SER A 537 -58.37 20.36 19.89
CA SER A 537 -56.96 20.72 19.64
C SER A 537 -56.23 19.89 18.58
N GLU A 538 -56.74 18.70 18.23
CA GLU A 538 -56.19 17.85 17.18
C GLU A 538 -56.80 18.07 15.79
N ASP A 539 -57.83 18.92 15.66
CA ASP A 539 -58.47 19.23 14.39
C ASP A 539 -58.89 20.71 14.31
N PHE A 540 -58.13 21.48 13.53
CA PHE A 540 -58.40 22.88 13.18
C PHE A 540 -59.09 23.02 11.81
N GLY A 541 -59.45 21.90 11.19
CA GLY A 541 -60.13 21.80 9.90
C GLY A 541 -61.65 21.69 10.03
N ASN A 542 -62.29 21.22 8.96
CA ASN A 542 -63.75 21.22 8.83
C ASN A 542 -64.48 20.25 9.77
N GLN A 543 -63.77 19.30 10.40
CA GLN A 543 -64.35 18.38 11.38
C GLN A 543 -64.08 18.85 12.83
N GLY A 544 -63.32 19.92 13.01
CA GLY A 544 -63.05 20.56 14.29
C GLY A 544 -64.09 21.60 14.69
N GLN A 545 -64.07 21.99 15.97
CA GLN A 545 -64.86 23.10 16.50
C GLN A 545 -64.28 24.44 16.08
N ARG A 546 -65.14 25.45 15.94
CA ARG A 546 -64.68 26.83 15.71
C ARG A 546 -64.06 27.40 17.00
N PRO A 547 -63.07 28.31 16.90
CA PRO A 547 -62.53 28.97 18.08
C PRO A 547 -63.63 29.73 18.81
N SER A 548 -63.73 29.53 20.11
CA SER A 548 -64.65 30.28 20.99
C SER A 548 -64.35 31.78 20.97
N HIS A 549 -63.07 32.15 20.84
CA HIS A 549 -62.56 33.51 20.82
C HIS A 549 -61.52 33.68 19.68
N PRO A 550 -61.97 33.86 18.42
CA PRO A 550 -61.07 33.88 17.25
C PRO A 550 -60.02 34.99 17.31
N GLU A 551 -60.41 36.21 17.70
CA GLU A 551 -59.50 37.35 17.77
C GLU A 551 -58.40 37.15 18.82
N LEU A 552 -58.73 36.53 19.95
CA LEU A 552 -57.76 36.20 21.00
C LEU A 552 -56.75 35.16 20.50
N LEU A 553 -57.22 34.14 19.79
CA LEU A 553 -56.37 33.12 19.19
C LEU A 553 -55.40 33.73 18.16
N ASP A 554 -55.90 34.60 17.30
CA ASP A 554 -55.08 35.30 16.30
C ASP A 554 -54.05 36.22 16.96
N TRP A 555 -54.45 36.97 17.98
CA TRP A 555 -53.56 37.86 18.73
C TRP A 555 -52.44 37.08 19.44
N LEU A 556 -52.77 35.99 20.13
CA LEU A 556 -51.78 35.14 20.79
C LEU A 556 -50.82 34.50 19.78
N ALA A 557 -51.33 34.07 18.62
CA ALA A 557 -50.53 33.48 17.56
C ALA A 557 -49.53 34.48 16.97
N MET A 558 -49.94 35.73 16.76
CA MET A 558 -49.06 36.81 16.31
C MET A 558 -48.01 37.18 17.35
N GLU A 559 -48.40 37.37 18.61
CA GLU A 559 -47.47 37.66 19.72
C GLU A 559 -46.42 36.54 19.86
N PHE A 560 -46.80 35.28 19.62
CA PHE A 560 -45.86 34.17 19.66
C PHE A 560 -44.83 34.24 18.55
N ILE A 561 -45.24 34.57 17.32
CA ILE A 561 -44.32 34.78 16.20
C ILE A 561 -43.40 35.98 16.47
N GLU A 562 -43.95 37.13 16.86
CA GLU A 562 -43.20 38.37 17.11
C GLU A 562 -42.21 38.26 18.27
N SER A 563 -42.50 37.39 19.24
CA SER A 563 -41.56 37.08 20.32
C SER A 563 -40.32 36.29 19.87
N GLY A 564 -40.29 35.82 18.62
CA GLY A 564 -39.27 34.88 18.14
C GLY A 564 -39.54 33.44 18.62
N TRP A 565 -40.81 33.05 18.75
CA TRP A 565 -41.23 31.73 19.25
C TRP A 565 -40.81 31.47 20.72
N ASP A 566 -40.74 32.51 21.56
CA ASP A 566 -40.36 32.39 22.98
C ASP A 566 -41.51 31.80 23.81
N VAL A 567 -41.41 30.49 24.05
CA VAL A 567 -42.37 29.73 24.86
C VAL A 567 -42.46 30.26 26.29
N LYS A 568 -41.35 30.70 26.90
CA LYS A 568 -41.37 31.19 28.29
C LYS A 568 -42.10 32.52 28.39
N ARG A 569 -41.89 33.42 27.43
CA ARG A 569 -42.62 34.68 27.34
C ARG A 569 -44.11 34.43 27.14
N MET A 570 -44.49 33.50 26.25
CA MET A 570 -45.88 33.16 25.99
C MET A 570 -46.59 32.58 27.23
N MET A 571 -45.94 31.64 27.92
CA MET A 571 -46.46 31.08 29.16
C MET A 571 -46.63 32.15 30.24
N LYS A 572 -45.64 33.03 30.42
CA LYS A 572 -45.72 34.14 31.36
C LYS A 572 -46.88 35.09 31.04
N LEU A 573 -47.08 35.42 29.76
CA LEU A 573 -48.17 36.26 29.30
C LEU A 573 -49.54 35.69 29.70
N MET A 574 -49.77 34.40 29.43
CA MET A 574 -51.02 33.72 29.78
C MET A 574 -51.21 33.61 31.30
N LEU A 575 -50.18 33.21 32.05
CA LEU A 575 -50.23 33.05 33.51
C LEU A 575 -50.42 34.36 34.28
N THR A 576 -49.96 35.48 33.71
CA THR A 576 -50.12 36.82 34.30
C THR A 576 -51.36 37.56 33.78
N SER A 577 -52.13 36.95 32.88
CA SER A 577 -53.40 37.50 32.43
C SER A 577 -54.40 37.65 33.59
N ALA A 578 -55.37 38.56 33.43
CA ALA A 578 -56.47 38.65 34.39
C ALA A 578 -57.30 37.35 34.39
N THR A 579 -57.49 36.73 33.21
CA THR A 579 -58.22 35.48 33.03
C THR A 579 -57.65 34.34 33.87
N TYR A 580 -56.33 34.14 33.88
CA TYR A 580 -55.69 33.09 34.68
C TYR A 580 -55.65 33.41 36.18
N ARG A 581 -55.56 34.69 36.55
CA ARG A 581 -55.52 35.10 37.96
C ARG A 581 -56.89 35.15 38.64
N GLN A 582 -57.97 34.93 37.89
CA GLN A 582 -59.35 34.88 38.38
C GLN A 582 -59.87 33.45 38.57
N SER A 583 -59.17 32.45 38.04
CA SER A 583 -59.51 31.02 38.17
C SER A 583 -59.01 30.38 39.45
#